data_AF-A0A4P9WST4-F1
#
_entry.id   AF-A0A4P9WST4-F1
#
_cell.length_a   1.000
_cell.length_b   1.000
_cell.length_c   1.000
_cell.angle_alpha   90.00
_cell.angle_beta   90.00
_cell.angle_gamma   90.00
#
_symmetry.space_group_name_H-M   'P 1'
#
loop_
_entity.id
_entity.type
_entity.pdbx_description
1 polymer ?
#
loop_
_entity_poly.entity_id
_entity_poly.type
_entity_poly.pdbx_seq_one_letter_code
_entity_poly.pdbx_strand_id
1 'polypeptide(L)'
;MASVLRKAKAGIARAGHTIAGEVTELDWRIRDALHIGVQEEIDAAYLAATHRFGSFAPQRSHNRIKYYVDGKDYMAAVAEAIDNAKEVVFIMGWWVTPELHLRRPAAQYPQYRLDRLLKRKAEQGVHICVLVYKEVELALTINSEHTKTRLEALHPNIVVQRHPDHDGATGGTLFWAHHEKICLIDNTIAFMGGLDLCFGRWDTHDHSVVEFPYNSPEACWPGQDYSNPRIKDFVNVEQYNFVSVVNTARMPWHDVSMAIFGPSVLDLSRHYCERWNLLKKSK
;
A
#
# COMPACT_ATOMS: atom_id res chain seq x y z
N MET A 1 -14.89 -33.93 0.70
CA MET A 1 -14.27 -33.61 -0.61
C MET A 1 -15.24 -33.71 -1.80
N ALA A 2 -16.11 -34.72 -1.93
CA ALA A 2 -16.97 -34.89 -3.12
C ALA A 2 -18.09 -33.85 -3.33
N SER A 3 -18.48 -33.08 -2.30
CA SER A 3 -19.57 -32.09 -2.34
C SER A 3 -19.15 -30.73 -2.94
N VAL A 4 -17.94 -30.27 -2.61
CA VAL A 4 -17.38 -28.99 -3.11
C VAL A 4 -17.04 -29.10 -4.60
N LEU A 5 -16.43 -30.22 -5.01
CA LEU A 5 -16.17 -30.57 -6.42
C LEU A 5 -17.44 -30.57 -7.29
N ARG A 6 -18.58 -30.97 -6.73
CA ARG A 6 -19.85 -31.02 -7.47
C ARG A 6 -20.45 -29.64 -7.68
N LYS A 7 -20.33 -28.75 -6.68
CA LYS A 7 -20.80 -27.36 -6.76
C LYS A 7 -19.92 -26.50 -7.69
N ALA A 8 -18.60 -26.69 -7.66
CA ALA A 8 -17.68 -26.02 -8.58
C ALA A 8 -17.93 -26.43 -10.05
N LYS A 9 -18.06 -27.74 -10.33
CA LYS A 9 -18.39 -28.23 -11.68
C LYS A 9 -19.76 -27.74 -12.19
N ALA A 10 -20.75 -27.63 -11.31
CA ALA A 10 -22.08 -27.12 -11.68
C ALA A 10 -22.09 -25.60 -11.96
N GLY A 11 -21.23 -24.82 -11.28
CA GLY A 11 -21.02 -23.40 -11.57
C GLY A 11 -20.38 -23.16 -12.93
N ILE A 12 -19.38 -23.99 -13.28
CA ILE A 12 -18.66 -23.94 -14.56
C ILE A 12 -19.58 -24.25 -15.75
N ALA A 13 -20.46 -25.24 -15.64
CA ALA A 13 -21.40 -25.60 -16.71
C ALA A 13 -22.41 -24.47 -17.02
N ARG A 14 -22.82 -23.70 -16.00
CA ARG A 14 -23.74 -22.55 -16.19
C ARG A 14 -23.05 -21.36 -16.84
N ALA A 15 -21.81 -21.04 -16.45
CA ALA A 15 -21.07 -19.94 -17.03
C ALA A 15 -20.69 -20.19 -18.50
N GLY A 16 -20.38 -21.44 -18.86
CA GLY A 16 -20.02 -21.81 -20.23
C GLY A 16 -21.16 -21.73 -21.26
N HIS A 17 -22.42 -21.80 -20.83
CA HIS A 17 -23.58 -21.72 -21.75
C HIS A 17 -24.01 -20.26 -22.05
N THR A 18 -23.61 -19.28 -21.22
CA THR A 18 -24.04 -17.88 -21.40
C THR A 18 -23.17 -17.11 -22.39
N ILE A 19 -22.00 -17.63 -22.75
CA ILE A 19 -20.99 -16.92 -23.59
C ILE A 19 -20.91 -17.53 -25.01
N ALA A 20 -21.65 -18.60 -25.31
CA ALA A 20 -21.56 -19.34 -26.58
C ALA A 20 -22.25 -18.66 -27.78
N GLY A 21 -22.75 -17.42 -27.63
CA GLY A 21 -23.34 -16.65 -28.70
C GLY A 21 -22.36 -15.59 -29.22
N GLU A 22 -21.77 -15.87 -30.37
CA GLU A 22 -20.91 -14.97 -31.19
C GLU A 22 -19.41 -14.94 -30.83
N VAL A 23 -18.58 -14.86 -31.89
CA VAL A 23 -17.09 -14.82 -31.94
C VAL A 23 -16.42 -16.16 -32.34
N THR A 24 -16.39 -16.40 -33.66
CA THR A 24 -15.58 -17.44 -34.31
C THR A 24 -14.29 -16.85 -34.89
N GLU A 25 -13.16 -17.13 -34.23
CA GLU A 25 -11.75 -17.27 -34.74
C GLU A 25 -10.67 -16.92 -33.68
N LEU A 26 -11.02 -16.23 -32.58
CA LEU A 26 -10.11 -16.01 -31.42
C LEU A 26 -10.10 -17.17 -30.39
N ASP A 27 -10.86 -18.22 -30.65
CA ASP A 27 -11.37 -19.19 -29.66
C ASP A 27 -10.29 -20.12 -29.07
N TRP A 28 -9.28 -20.54 -29.83
CA TRP A 28 -8.28 -21.49 -29.31
C TRP A 28 -7.23 -20.83 -28.40
N ARG A 29 -6.77 -19.61 -28.70
CA ARG A 29 -5.81 -18.87 -27.86
C ARG A 29 -6.44 -18.41 -26.55
N ILE A 30 -7.71 -18.02 -26.62
CA ILE A 30 -8.51 -17.67 -25.44
C ILE A 30 -8.76 -18.92 -24.61
N ARG A 31 -9.17 -20.05 -25.22
CA ARG A 31 -9.35 -21.33 -24.50
C ARG A 31 -8.06 -21.84 -23.87
N ASP A 32 -6.94 -21.79 -24.57
CA ASP A 32 -5.64 -22.22 -24.02
C ASP A 32 -5.17 -21.29 -22.90
N ALA A 33 -5.31 -19.97 -23.05
CA ALA A 33 -4.97 -19.01 -22.00
C ALA A 33 -5.90 -19.12 -20.78
N LEU A 34 -7.21 -19.35 -20.98
CA LEU A 34 -8.16 -19.64 -19.91
C LEU A 34 -7.86 -21.00 -19.25
N HIS A 35 -7.48 -22.01 -20.02
CA HIS A 35 -7.14 -23.33 -19.48
C HIS A 35 -5.84 -23.28 -18.66
N ILE A 36 -4.82 -22.57 -19.15
CA ILE A 36 -3.56 -22.33 -18.43
C ILE A 36 -3.82 -21.51 -17.17
N GLY A 37 -4.58 -20.41 -17.25
CA GLY A 37 -4.90 -19.57 -16.09
C GLY A 37 -5.72 -20.30 -15.03
N VAL A 38 -6.70 -21.12 -15.44
CA VAL A 38 -7.48 -21.97 -14.54
C VAL A 38 -6.61 -23.05 -13.90
N GLN A 39 -5.67 -23.64 -14.65
CA GLN A 39 -4.75 -24.64 -14.10
C GLN A 39 -3.79 -24.01 -13.09
N GLU A 40 -3.25 -22.82 -13.36
CA GLU A 40 -2.40 -22.06 -12.43
C GLU A 40 -3.14 -21.71 -11.13
N GLU A 41 -4.40 -21.28 -11.21
CA GLU A 41 -5.24 -21.00 -10.03
C GLU A 41 -5.52 -22.26 -9.21
N ILE A 42 -5.80 -23.38 -9.88
CA ILE A 42 -6.01 -24.68 -9.24
C ILE A 42 -4.74 -25.14 -8.53
N ASP A 43 -3.58 -25.04 -9.19
CA ASP A 43 -2.30 -25.46 -8.62
C ASP A 43 -1.90 -24.56 -7.44
N ALA A 44 -2.13 -23.25 -7.54
CA ALA A 44 -1.92 -22.31 -6.44
C ALA A 44 -2.83 -22.64 -5.24
N ALA A 45 -4.10 -22.98 -5.48
CA ALA A 45 -5.02 -23.38 -4.42
C ALA A 45 -4.62 -24.71 -3.76
N TYR A 46 -4.16 -25.69 -4.54
CA TYR A 46 -3.63 -26.94 -3.99
C TYR A 46 -2.38 -26.72 -3.16
N LEU A 47 -1.44 -25.90 -3.65
CA LEU A 47 -0.22 -25.57 -2.92
C LEU A 47 -0.54 -24.84 -1.62
N ALA A 48 -1.41 -23.83 -1.66
CA ALA A 48 -1.86 -23.11 -0.48
C ALA A 48 -2.49 -24.03 0.57
N ALA A 49 -3.27 -25.04 0.14
CA ALA A 49 -3.86 -26.03 1.04
C ALA A 49 -2.82 -26.91 1.77
N THR A 50 -1.59 -27.01 1.26
CA THR A 50 -0.48 -27.69 1.96
C THR A 50 0.21 -26.80 2.98
N HIS A 51 0.04 -25.48 2.89
CA HIS A 51 0.63 -24.52 3.81
C HIS A 51 -0.22 -24.33 5.06
N ARG A 52 0.44 -23.95 6.16
CA ARG A 52 -0.25 -23.61 7.41
C ARG A 52 -1.29 -22.52 7.16
N PHE A 53 -2.52 -22.74 7.66
CA PHE A 53 -3.68 -21.85 7.53
C PHE A 53 -4.19 -21.61 6.10
N GLY A 54 -3.77 -22.40 5.09
CA GLY A 54 -4.20 -22.17 3.71
C GLY A 54 -3.56 -20.93 3.07
N SER A 55 -2.42 -20.46 3.61
CA SER A 55 -1.69 -19.30 3.10
C SER A 55 -1.11 -19.57 1.70
N PHE A 56 -1.09 -18.56 0.83
CA PHE A 56 -0.35 -18.66 -0.44
C PHE A 56 1.17 -18.86 -0.22
N ALA A 57 1.68 -18.39 0.91
CA ALA A 57 3.09 -18.49 1.30
C ALA A 57 3.31 -19.64 2.31
N PRO A 58 4.33 -20.50 2.11
CA PRO A 58 4.72 -21.51 3.10
C PRO A 58 5.37 -20.86 4.33
N GLN A 59 5.56 -21.64 5.38
CA GLN A 59 6.40 -21.21 6.51
C GLN A 59 7.87 -21.09 6.05
N ARG A 60 8.48 -19.94 6.30
CA ARG A 60 9.90 -19.69 6.00
C ARG A 60 10.71 -19.63 7.30
N SER A 61 11.79 -20.41 7.36
CA SER A 61 12.82 -20.29 8.40
C SER A 61 13.87 -19.23 8.00
N HIS A 62 14.76 -18.90 8.94
CA HIS A 62 15.90 -17.99 8.72
C HIS A 62 15.53 -16.55 8.35
N ASN A 63 14.33 -16.10 8.72
CA ASN A 63 14.00 -14.68 8.72
C ASN A 63 14.60 -13.99 9.95
N ARG A 64 15.06 -12.76 9.77
CA ARG A 64 15.34 -11.82 10.86
C ARG A 64 14.20 -10.80 10.90
N ILE A 65 13.59 -10.62 12.07
CA ILE A 65 12.46 -9.72 12.26
C ILE A 65 12.85 -8.63 13.25
N LYS A 66 12.50 -7.39 12.95
CA LYS A 66 12.57 -6.27 13.90
C LYS A 66 11.18 -5.68 14.07
N TYR A 67 10.68 -5.64 15.29
CA TYR A 67 9.41 -4.99 15.62
C TYR A 67 9.63 -3.51 15.91
N TYR A 68 8.61 -2.70 15.62
CA TYR A 68 8.54 -1.29 15.92
C TYR A 68 7.22 -1.03 16.62
N VAL A 69 7.31 -0.31 17.74
CA VAL A 69 6.15 0.24 18.43
C VAL A 69 6.15 1.74 18.10
N ASP A 70 5.01 2.24 17.67
CA ASP A 70 4.78 3.62 17.19
C ASP A 70 5.55 4.01 15.92
N GLY A 71 5.26 5.23 15.44
CA GLY A 71 5.70 5.70 14.12
C GLY A 71 7.15 6.16 14.03
N LYS A 72 7.75 6.65 15.12
CA LYS A 72 9.06 7.33 15.08
C LYS A 72 10.17 6.45 14.51
N ASP A 73 10.41 5.29 15.14
CA ASP A 73 11.52 4.43 14.75
C ASP A 73 11.19 3.62 13.49
N TYR A 74 9.92 3.29 13.28
CA TYR A 74 9.44 2.65 12.05
C TYR A 74 9.69 3.53 10.82
N MET A 75 9.22 4.78 10.85
CA MET A 75 9.37 5.69 9.70
C MET A 75 10.83 6.07 9.47
N ALA A 76 11.64 6.21 10.53
CA ALA A 76 13.08 6.42 10.39
C ALA A 76 13.77 5.23 9.69
N ALA A 77 13.40 3.99 10.03
CA ALA A 77 13.93 2.80 9.38
C ALA A 77 13.48 2.66 7.92
N VAL A 78 12.21 2.97 7.61
CA VAL A 78 11.72 3.03 6.22
C VAL A 78 12.49 4.07 5.42
N ALA A 79 12.72 5.26 6.00
CA ALA A 79 13.46 6.32 5.34
C ALA A 79 14.90 5.91 4.99
N GLU A 80 15.60 5.30 5.94
CA GLU A 80 16.97 4.80 5.74
C GLU A 80 17.03 3.69 4.69
N ALA A 81 16.06 2.77 4.70
CA ALA A 81 16.02 1.67 3.74
C ALA A 81 15.75 2.17 2.31
N ILE A 82 14.82 3.11 2.13
CA ILE A 82 14.57 3.75 0.82
C ILE A 82 15.81 4.52 0.36
N ASP A 83 16.49 5.25 1.26
CA ASP A 83 17.69 6.01 0.92
C ASP A 83 18.82 5.10 0.37
N ASN A 84 18.89 3.87 0.89
CA ASN A 84 19.86 2.87 0.47
C ASN A 84 19.44 2.03 -0.75
N ALA A 85 18.17 2.09 -1.18
CA ALA A 85 17.63 1.32 -2.30
C ALA A 85 18.47 1.50 -3.58
N LYS A 86 18.62 0.42 -4.36
CA LYS A 86 19.46 0.40 -5.57
C LYS A 86 18.67 0.11 -6.84
N GLU A 87 17.57 -0.63 -6.75
CA GLU A 87 16.87 -1.13 -7.93
C GLU A 87 15.40 -0.74 -7.90
N VAL A 88 14.70 -1.07 -6.81
CA VAL A 88 13.25 -0.93 -6.76
C VAL A 88 12.71 -0.70 -5.36
N VAL A 89 11.70 0.17 -5.28
CA VAL A 89 10.89 0.42 -4.10
C VAL A 89 9.43 0.17 -4.45
N PHE A 90 8.80 -0.78 -3.75
CA PHE A 90 7.36 -1.01 -3.84
C PHE A 90 6.68 -0.46 -2.59
N ILE A 91 5.59 0.29 -2.76
CA ILE A 91 4.79 0.82 -1.65
C ILE A 91 3.33 0.40 -1.87
N MET A 92 2.71 -0.16 -0.83
CA MET A 92 1.27 -0.39 -0.74
C MET A 92 0.75 0.34 0.49
N GLY A 93 -0.35 1.08 0.33
CA GLY A 93 -0.96 1.77 1.45
C GLY A 93 -2.45 1.99 1.23
N TRP A 94 -3.18 2.00 2.33
CA TRP A 94 -4.56 2.51 2.34
C TRP A 94 -4.55 4.02 2.12
N TRP A 95 -3.56 4.71 2.71
CA TRP A 95 -3.30 6.11 2.45
C TRP A 95 -1.79 6.37 2.40
N VAL A 96 -1.34 7.08 1.38
CA VAL A 96 0.06 7.52 1.25
C VAL A 96 0.04 9.04 1.09
N THR A 97 0.81 9.76 1.90
CA THR A 97 0.92 11.21 1.80
C THR A 97 2.30 11.59 1.29
N PRO A 98 2.43 12.13 0.06
CA PRO A 98 3.73 12.48 -0.50
C PRO A 98 4.53 13.47 0.37
N GLU A 99 3.85 14.36 1.07
CA GLU A 99 4.47 15.39 1.90
C GLU A 99 4.78 14.95 3.35
N LEU A 100 4.61 13.67 3.69
CA LEU A 100 4.96 13.16 5.01
C LEU A 100 6.47 13.25 5.27
N HIS A 101 6.85 13.78 6.44
CA HIS A 101 8.23 13.70 6.94
C HIS A 101 8.45 12.38 7.69
N LEU A 102 9.39 11.56 7.21
CA LEU A 102 9.69 10.26 7.83
C LEU A 102 10.65 10.38 9.03
N ARG A 103 11.42 11.47 9.09
CA ARG A 103 12.29 11.82 10.23
C ARG A 103 11.91 13.21 10.76
N ARG A 104 11.94 13.34 12.08
CA ARG A 104 11.58 14.57 12.82
C ARG A 104 12.70 14.98 13.78
N PRO A 105 12.84 16.29 14.10
CA PRO A 105 12.08 17.43 13.58
C PRO A 105 12.24 17.68 12.08
N ALA A 106 11.19 18.13 11.40
CA ALA A 106 11.17 18.22 9.94
C ALA A 106 12.25 19.16 9.37
N ALA A 107 12.57 20.27 10.05
CA ALA A 107 13.60 21.21 9.60
C ALA A 107 15.03 20.66 9.65
N GLN A 108 15.31 19.66 10.51
CA GLN A 108 16.63 19.02 10.58
C GLN A 108 16.80 17.94 9.49
N TYR A 109 15.69 17.40 9.00
CA TYR A 109 15.66 16.28 8.06
C TYR A 109 14.81 16.57 6.81
N PRO A 110 14.96 17.73 6.15
CA PRO A 110 14.10 18.12 5.02
C PRO A 110 14.19 17.17 3.83
N GLN A 111 15.31 16.45 3.68
CA GLN A 111 15.58 15.46 2.64
C GLN A 111 14.85 14.13 2.84
N TYR A 112 14.28 13.91 4.02
CA TYR A 112 13.51 12.71 4.40
C TYR A 112 12.00 12.94 4.39
N ARG A 113 11.53 14.00 3.71
CA ARG A 113 10.15 14.08 3.24
C ARG A 113 9.95 13.06 2.12
N LEU A 114 8.85 12.31 2.16
CA LEU A 114 8.64 11.13 1.31
C LEU A 114 8.81 11.48 -0.19
N ASP A 115 8.14 12.53 -0.69
CA ASP A 115 8.24 13.00 -2.07
C ASP A 115 9.69 13.31 -2.49
N ARG A 116 10.45 14.03 -1.65
CA ARG A 116 11.85 14.40 -1.91
C ARG A 116 12.76 13.19 -1.90
N LEU A 117 12.55 12.25 -0.97
CA LEU A 117 13.30 11.02 -0.87
C LEU A 117 13.07 10.14 -2.10
N LEU A 118 11.80 9.90 -2.47
CA LEU A 118 11.45 9.12 -3.65
C LEU A 118 11.97 9.77 -4.94
N LYS A 119 11.81 11.08 -5.12
CA LYS A 119 12.38 11.80 -6.27
C LYS A 119 13.89 11.58 -6.40
N ARG A 120 14.64 11.77 -5.31
CA ARG A 120 16.10 11.57 -5.29
C ARG A 120 16.49 10.15 -5.68
N LYS A 121 15.76 9.15 -5.20
CA LYS A 121 16.03 7.74 -5.55
C LYS A 121 15.67 7.43 -6.99
N ALA A 122 14.58 7.98 -7.48
CA ALA A 122 14.17 7.86 -8.88
C ALA A 122 15.20 8.45 -9.85
N GLU A 123 15.78 9.61 -9.51
CA GLU A 123 16.89 10.25 -10.25
C GLU A 123 18.18 9.42 -10.24
N GLN A 124 18.37 8.57 -9.22
CA GLN A 124 19.48 7.61 -9.13
C GLN A 124 19.21 6.30 -9.88
N GLY A 125 18.09 6.20 -10.62
CA GLY A 125 17.72 5.04 -11.41
C GLY A 125 16.84 4.02 -10.68
N VAL A 126 16.46 4.25 -9.43
CA VAL A 126 15.55 3.34 -8.69
C VAL A 126 14.14 3.44 -9.25
N HIS A 127 13.50 2.31 -9.53
CA HIS A 127 12.09 2.26 -9.90
C HIS A 127 11.20 2.33 -8.66
N ILE A 128 10.17 3.16 -8.68
CA ILE A 128 9.29 3.37 -7.54
C ILE A 128 7.86 3.09 -8.00
N CYS A 129 7.27 2.03 -7.47
CA CYS A 129 5.93 1.61 -7.85
C CYS A 129 5.02 1.67 -6.62
N VAL A 130 3.99 2.51 -6.66
CA VAL A 130 3.07 2.74 -5.55
C VAL A 130 1.68 2.21 -5.91
N LEU A 131 1.12 1.35 -5.06
CA LEU A 131 -0.25 0.90 -5.12
C LEU A 131 -1.00 1.51 -3.94
N VAL A 132 -1.93 2.42 -4.23
CA VAL A 132 -2.74 3.10 -3.21
C VAL A 132 -4.21 2.75 -3.38
N TYR A 133 -4.93 2.65 -2.27
CA TYR A 133 -6.38 2.51 -2.32
C TYR A 133 -7.02 3.72 -3.02
N LYS A 134 -7.92 3.45 -3.98
CA LYS A 134 -8.80 4.46 -4.57
C LYS A 134 -10.06 4.50 -3.71
N GLU A 135 -10.25 5.62 -3.06
CA GLU A 135 -11.36 5.87 -2.16
C GLU A 135 -12.65 6.25 -2.88
N VAL A 136 -13.77 6.02 -2.19
CA VAL A 136 -15.04 6.67 -2.53
C VAL A 136 -14.97 8.10 -2.01
N GLU A 137 -14.70 9.06 -2.91
CA GLU A 137 -14.42 10.48 -2.61
C GLU A 137 -15.47 11.16 -1.74
N LEU A 138 -16.74 10.74 -1.83
CA LEU A 138 -17.83 11.29 -1.00
C LEU A 138 -17.72 10.88 0.48
N ALA A 139 -17.04 9.76 0.77
CA ALA A 139 -16.96 9.16 2.10
C ALA A 139 -15.60 9.36 2.79
N LEU A 140 -14.53 9.60 2.03
CA LEU A 140 -13.17 9.64 2.55
C LEU A 140 -12.38 10.82 1.95
N THR A 141 -11.56 11.46 2.78
CA THR A 141 -10.83 12.70 2.42
C THR A 141 -9.32 12.48 2.18
N ILE A 142 -8.91 11.22 1.97
CA ILE A 142 -7.49 10.84 1.83
C ILE A 142 -6.85 11.31 0.50
N ASN A 143 -7.67 11.60 -0.52
CA ASN A 143 -7.28 12.13 -1.82
C ASN A 143 -6.14 11.33 -2.50
N SER A 144 -6.44 10.08 -2.88
CA SER A 144 -5.48 9.25 -3.62
C SER A 144 -5.13 9.83 -4.99
N GLU A 145 -5.98 10.69 -5.56
CA GLU A 145 -5.68 11.41 -6.81
C GLU A 145 -4.52 12.39 -6.66
N HIS A 146 -4.52 13.19 -5.58
CA HIS A 146 -3.37 14.03 -5.23
C HIS A 146 -2.12 13.19 -5.09
N THR A 147 -2.20 12.06 -4.38
CA THR A 147 -1.07 11.12 -4.20
C THR A 147 -0.48 10.69 -5.54
N LYS A 148 -1.33 10.23 -6.47
CA LYS A 148 -0.91 9.80 -7.82
C LYS A 148 -0.27 10.95 -8.59
N THR A 149 -1.01 12.06 -8.74
CA THR A 149 -0.59 13.20 -9.56
C THR A 149 0.71 13.80 -9.05
N ARG A 150 0.81 13.97 -7.73
CA ARG A 150 1.99 14.55 -7.07
C ARG A 150 3.23 13.69 -7.24
N LEU A 151 3.13 12.37 -7.05
CA LEU A 151 4.27 11.47 -7.13
C LEU A 151 4.74 11.22 -8.57
N GLU A 152 3.81 10.99 -9.52
CA GLU A 152 4.16 10.76 -10.93
C GLU A 152 4.77 12.02 -11.58
N ALA A 153 4.42 13.21 -11.11
CA ALA A 153 5.02 14.46 -11.57
C ALA A 153 6.50 14.64 -11.17
N LEU A 154 7.02 13.85 -10.21
CA LEU A 154 8.39 14.03 -9.71
C LEU A 154 9.45 13.46 -10.66
N HIS A 155 9.19 12.29 -11.26
CA HIS A 155 10.15 11.58 -12.12
C HIS A 155 9.47 10.41 -12.87
N PRO A 156 9.85 10.10 -14.14
CA PRO A 156 9.27 8.99 -14.92
C PRO A 156 9.46 7.58 -14.33
N ASN A 157 10.44 7.41 -13.44
CA ASN A 157 10.62 6.13 -12.71
C ASN A 157 9.62 5.93 -11.56
N ILE A 158 8.73 6.90 -11.30
CA ILE A 158 7.69 6.80 -10.27
C ILE A 158 6.35 6.55 -10.95
N VAL A 159 5.74 5.40 -10.66
CA VAL A 159 4.45 4.99 -11.22
C VAL A 159 3.48 4.69 -10.09
N VAL A 160 2.27 5.23 -10.18
CA VAL A 160 1.23 5.08 -9.15
C VAL A 160 -0.03 4.46 -9.73
N GLN A 161 -0.44 3.34 -9.17
CA GLN A 161 -1.74 2.72 -9.45
C GLN A 161 -2.72 2.94 -8.30
N ARG A 162 -3.95 3.31 -8.65
CA ARG A 162 -5.09 3.41 -7.76
C ARG A 162 -6.10 2.31 -8.09
N HIS A 163 -6.70 1.70 -7.08
CA HIS A 163 -7.74 0.66 -7.20
C HIS A 163 -8.51 0.51 -5.86
N PRO A 164 -9.79 0.10 -5.84
CA PRO A 164 -10.67 -0.27 -6.95
C PRO A 164 -11.27 0.90 -7.71
N ASP A 165 -11.56 0.69 -8.99
CA ASP A 165 -12.50 1.56 -9.69
C ASP A 165 -13.91 1.24 -9.19
N HIS A 166 -14.71 2.29 -8.95
CA HIS A 166 -16.04 2.17 -8.34
C HIS A 166 -17.17 2.25 -9.38
N ASP A 167 -16.87 2.05 -10.66
CA ASP A 167 -17.91 2.07 -11.68
C ASP A 167 -18.90 0.90 -11.52
N GLY A 168 -20.17 1.17 -11.78
CA GLY A 168 -21.24 0.18 -11.61
C GLY A 168 -21.17 -0.97 -12.61
N ALA A 169 -20.34 -0.87 -13.66
CA ALA A 169 -20.23 -1.87 -14.72
C ALA A 169 -19.48 -3.14 -14.28
N THR A 170 -18.58 -3.03 -13.29
CA THR A 170 -17.76 -4.15 -12.79
C THR A 170 -18.24 -4.71 -11.45
N GLY A 171 -19.41 -4.29 -10.96
CA GLY A 171 -19.89 -4.66 -9.62
C GLY A 171 -19.08 -3.96 -8.52
N GLY A 172 -18.83 -2.65 -8.71
CA GLY A 172 -17.97 -1.81 -7.88
C GLY A 172 -18.02 -2.14 -6.38
N THR A 173 -16.84 -2.37 -5.81
CA THR A 173 -16.68 -2.59 -4.38
C THR A 173 -16.75 -1.27 -3.63
N LEU A 174 -17.87 -1.02 -2.95
CA LEU A 174 -18.12 0.24 -2.21
C LEU A 174 -17.66 0.18 -0.74
N PHE A 175 -17.57 -1.01 -0.15
CA PHE A 175 -17.35 -1.18 1.29
C PHE A 175 -15.98 -1.77 1.67
N TRP A 176 -15.25 -2.34 0.71
CA TRP A 176 -13.93 -2.93 0.96
C TRP A 176 -12.82 -2.03 0.42
N ALA A 177 -11.65 -2.14 1.05
CA ALA A 177 -10.47 -1.36 0.69
C ALA A 177 -9.24 -2.26 0.64
N HIS A 178 -8.22 -1.81 -0.10
CA HIS A 178 -6.86 -2.31 0.09
C HIS A 178 -6.32 -1.66 1.35
N HIS A 179 -6.07 -2.47 2.37
CA HIS A 179 -5.79 -1.98 3.72
C HIS A 179 -4.40 -2.39 4.22
N GLU A 180 -3.68 -3.19 3.43
CA GLU A 180 -2.29 -3.53 3.65
C GLU A 180 -1.40 -2.30 3.58
N LYS A 181 -0.45 -2.21 4.52
CA LYS A 181 0.62 -1.22 4.51
C LYS A 181 1.93 -1.98 4.37
N ILE A 182 2.54 -1.88 3.19
CA ILE A 182 3.75 -2.64 2.85
C ILE A 182 4.74 -1.70 2.16
N CYS A 183 6.01 -1.75 2.54
CA CYS A 183 7.10 -1.13 1.78
C CYS A 183 8.21 -2.15 1.55
N LEU A 184 8.53 -2.46 0.30
CA LEU A 184 9.55 -3.43 -0.09
C LEU A 184 10.71 -2.72 -0.76
N ILE A 185 11.93 -3.06 -0.36
CA ILE A 185 13.17 -2.48 -0.87
C ILE A 185 13.99 -3.59 -1.52
N ASP A 186 14.24 -3.46 -2.82
CA ASP A 186 15.10 -4.33 -3.63
C ASP A 186 14.81 -5.85 -3.47
N ASN A 187 13.57 -6.22 -3.11
CA ASN A 187 13.20 -7.60 -2.73
C ASN A 187 14.05 -8.22 -1.61
N THR A 188 14.73 -7.41 -0.80
CA THR A 188 15.62 -7.85 0.29
C THR A 188 15.13 -7.44 1.68
N ILE A 189 14.34 -6.37 1.77
CA ILE A 189 13.75 -5.86 3.00
C ILE A 189 12.26 -5.64 2.77
N ALA A 190 11.42 -6.07 3.71
CA ALA A 190 10.00 -5.73 3.73
C ALA A 190 9.64 -5.05 5.05
N PHE A 191 8.88 -3.97 4.97
CA PHE A 191 8.18 -3.35 6.09
C PHE A 191 6.69 -3.66 5.97
N MET A 192 6.05 -4.07 7.07
CA MET A 192 4.60 -4.27 7.13
C MET A 192 4.03 -4.04 8.53
N GLY A 193 2.76 -3.65 8.62
CA GLY A 193 2.08 -3.45 9.91
C GLY A 193 0.85 -2.56 9.80
N GLY A 194 0.51 -1.83 10.87
CA GLY A 194 -0.61 -0.89 10.90
C GLY A 194 -0.29 0.53 10.42
N LEU A 195 0.99 0.88 10.27
CA LEU A 195 1.43 2.24 9.93
C LEU A 195 1.46 2.49 8.42
N ASP A 196 0.47 3.24 7.94
CA ASP A 196 0.53 3.89 6.61
C ASP A 196 1.58 5.00 6.58
N LEU A 197 2.16 5.25 5.40
CA LEU A 197 3.04 6.40 5.16
C LEU A 197 2.21 7.66 4.89
N CYS A 198 1.40 8.07 5.88
CA CYS A 198 0.54 9.25 5.80
C CYS A 198 0.52 10.06 7.10
N PHE A 199 -0.19 11.19 7.08
CA PHE A 199 -0.31 12.09 8.23
C PHE A 199 -0.98 11.45 9.45
N GLY A 200 -0.61 11.93 10.64
CA GLY A 200 -1.15 11.53 11.94
C GLY A 200 -0.55 10.23 12.50
N ARG A 201 0.23 9.48 11.72
CA ARG A 201 0.79 8.17 12.12
C ARG A 201 2.15 8.27 12.81
N TRP A 202 2.90 9.36 12.60
CA TRP A 202 4.17 9.56 13.29
C TRP A 202 3.91 9.89 14.75
N ASP A 203 4.46 9.09 15.66
CA ASP A 203 4.39 9.34 17.09
C ASP A 203 5.57 8.69 17.82
N THR A 204 5.75 9.09 19.07
CA THR A 204 6.74 8.55 20.01
C THR A 204 6.04 7.86 21.17
N HIS A 205 6.78 7.08 21.96
CA HIS A 205 6.25 6.45 23.17
C HIS A 205 5.72 7.45 24.22
N ASP A 206 6.15 8.71 24.16
CA ASP A 206 5.65 9.77 25.06
C ASP A 206 4.22 10.17 24.73
N HIS A 207 3.74 9.88 23.50
CA HIS A 207 2.39 10.18 23.03
C HIS A 207 1.94 11.61 23.34
N SER A 208 2.83 12.58 23.07
CA SER A 208 2.55 13.98 23.41
C SER A 208 1.28 14.46 22.72
N VAL A 209 0.38 15.01 23.53
CA VAL A 209 -0.93 15.53 23.10
C VAL A 209 -0.83 16.98 22.62
N VAL A 210 0.26 17.67 22.93
CA VAL A 210 0.53 19.06 22.55
C VAL A 210 1.97 19.19 22.06
N GLU A 211 2.20 20.19 21.23
CA GLU A 211 3.52 20.56 20.74
C GLU A 211 3.75 22.05 21.02
N PHE A 212 4.89 22.39 21.62
CA PHE A 212 5.24 23.78 21.92
C PHE A 212 6.74 24.02 21.66
N PRO A 213 7.13 25.13 21.00
CA PRO A 213 6.24 26.14 20.40
C PRO A 213 5.51 25.62 19.15
N TYR A 214 4.21 25.97 19.05
CA TYR A 214 3.38 25.61 17.90
C TYR A 214 3.95 26.18 16.61
N ASN A 215 3.88 25.40 15.52
CA ASN A 215 4.30 25.83 14.19
C ASN A 215 5.75 26.34 14.13
N SER A 216 6.61 25.80 14.99
CA SER A 216 8.06 26.03 14.96
C SER A 216 8.70 25.21 13.83
N PRO A 217 9.82 25.65 13.24
CA PRO A 217 10.66 24.79 12.40
C PRO A 217 11.06 23.48 13.10
N GLU A 218 11.11 23.49 14.43
CA GLU A 218 11.44 22.33 15.27
C GLU A 218 10.22 21.43 15.58
N ALA A 219 9.05 21.75 15.02
CA ALA A 219 7.85 20.95 15.16
C ALA A 219 8.05 19.53 14.60
N CYS A 220 7.69 18.55 15.42
CA CYS A 220 7.53 17.15 15.09
C CYS A 220 6.27 16.90 14.26
N TRP A 221 5.21 17.71 14.36
CA TRP A 221 3.97 17.55 13.58
C TRP A 221 3.62 18.83 12.80
N PRO A 222 4.28 19.13 11.66
CA PRO A 222 4.00 20.31 10.86
C PRO A 222 2.67 20.17 10.10
N GLY A 223 1.96 21.29 9.98
CA GLY A 223 0.76 21.40 9.14
C GLY A 223 -0.31 20.38 9.51
N GLN A 224 -0.80 19.64 8.51
CA GLN A 224 -1.88 18.66 8.70
C GLN A 224 -1.47 17.45 9.54
N ASP A 225 -0.17 17.20 9.73
CA ASP A 225 0.28 16.10 10.57
C ASP A 225 -0.09 16.28 12.04
N TYR A 226 -0.24 17.54 12.50
CA TYR A 226 -0.92 17.84 13.75
C TYR A 226 -2.43 17.77 13.54
N SER A 227 -3.01 16.66 14.01
CA SER A 227 -4.39 16.27 13.70
C SER A 227 -5.10 15.63 14.88
N ASN A 228 -6.42 15.74 14.88
CA ASN A 228 -7.30 15.02 15.78
C ASN A 228 -8.60 14.64 15.03
N PRO A 229 -8.62 13.47 14.37
CA PRO A 229 -9.76 13.04 13.55
C PRO A 229 -11.08 12.88 14.33
N ARG A 230 -11.04 12.79 15.67
CA ARG A 230 -12.27 12.80 16.50
C ARG A 230 -12.92 14.17 16.59
N ILE A 231 -12.14 15.24 16.45
CA ILE A 231 -12.62 16.62 16.46
C ILE A 231 -12.89 17.09 15.03
N LYS A 232 -11.93 16.87 14.14
CA LYS A 232 -12.02 17.24 12.73
C LYS A 232 -11.14 16.31 11.91
N ASP A 233 -11.75 15.66 10.93
CA ASP A 233 -11.01 14.83 9.99
C ASP A 233 -10.13 15.69 9.06
N PHE A 234 -9.21 15.03 8.36
CA PHE A 234 -8.36 15.67 7.36
C PHE A 234 -9.23 16.29 6.26
N VAL A 235 -8.86 17.48 5.80
CA VAL A 235 -9.57 18.21 4.75
C VAL A 235 -8.55 18.82 3.80
N ASN A 236 -8.82 18.75 2.50
CA ASN A 236 -7.97 19.32 1.45
C ASN A 236 -6.49 18.96 1.68
N VAL A 237 -6.17 17.67 1.77
CA VAL A 237 -4.82 17.17 2.17
C VAL A 237 -3.69 17.65 1.25
N GLU A 238 -4.02 18.06 0.02
CA GLU A 238 -3.12 18.75 -0.91
C GLU A 238 -2.61 20.10 -0.37
N GLN A 239 -3.37 20.74 0.53
CA GLN A 239 -2.99 21.94 1.27
C GLN A 239 -2.31 21.56 2.59
N TYR A 240 -1.22 20.79 2.50
CA TYR A 240 -0.57 20.12 3.63
C TYR A 240 0.02 21.05 4.72
N ASN A 241 0.32 22.32 4.38
CA ASN A 241 0.92 23.27 5.34
C ASN A 241 -0.10 23.83 6.36
N PHE A 242 -1.40 23.66 6.14
CA PHE A 242 -2.40 24.16 7.06
C PHE A 242 -2.57 23.21 8.24
N VAL A 243 -2.64 23.76 9.45
CA VAL A 243 -2.94 22.95 10.64
C VAL A 243 -4.44 22.70 10.71
N SER A 244 -4.82 21.43 10.81
CA SER A 244 -6.23 21.03 10.81
C SER A 244 -6.97 21.52 12.06
N VAL A 245 -6.26 21.58 13.20
CA VAL A 245 -6.77 21.98 14.52
C VAL A 245 -5.73 22.79 15.31
N VAL A 246 -5.87 24.13 15.33
CA VAL A 246 -4.87 25.02 15.94
C VAL A 246 -5.01 25.16 17.46
N ASN A 247 -6.22 24.94 18.00
CA ASN A 247 -6.54 25.17 19.42
C ASN A 247 -6.96 23.90 20.17
N THR A 248 -6.60 22.71 19.68
CA THR A 248 -6.91 21.44 20.35
C THR A 248 -5.67 20.57 20.48
N ALA A 249 -5.67 19.68 21.45
CA ALA A 249 -4.69 18.61 21.52
C ALA A 249 -4.77 17.72 20.27
N ARG A 250 -3.61 17.30 19.75
CA ARG A 250 -3.57 16.22 18.75
C ARG A 250 -4.04 14.92 19.39
N MET A 251 -4.52 13.99 18.57
CA MET A 251 -4.79 12.63 19.02
C MET A 251 -3.52 11.80 18.85
N PRO A 252 -2.93 11.24 19.93
CA PRO A 252 -1.80 10.34 19.80
C PRO A 252 -2.14 9.10 18.97
N TRP A 253 -1.12 8.54 18.34
CA TRP A 253 -1.24 7.35 17.51
C TRP A 253 -0.33 6.27 18.05
N HIS A 254 -0.93 5.21 18.56
CA HIS A 254 -0.23 4.01 19.00
C HIS A 254 -0.43 2.89 17.98
N ASP A 255 0.66 2.28 17.53
CA ASP A 255 0.60 1.25 16.50
C ASP A 255 1.81 0.30 16.55
N VAL A 256 1.75 -0.79 15.79
CA VAL A 256 2.82 -1.77 15.69
C VAL A 256 3.10 -2.10 14.23
N SER A 257 4.39 -2.16 13.89
CA SER A 257 4.85 -2.60 12.57
C SER A 257 6.13 -3.42 12.71
N MET A 258 6.58 -4.03 11.62
CA MET A 258 7.81 -4.82 11.60
C MET A 258 8.60 -4.65 10.31
N ALA A 259 9.91 -4.85 10.40
CA ALA A 259 10.80 -5.09 9.27
C ALA A 259 11.16 -6.57 9.22
N ILE A 260 11.19 -7.11 8.02
CA ILE A 260 11.45 -8.51 7.71
C ILE A 260 12.64 -8.55 6.76
N PHE A 261 13.62 -9.38 7.11
CA PHE A 261 14.78 -9.70 6.28
C PHE A 261 14.84 -11.21 6.10
N GLY A 262 15.07 -11.68 4.88
CA GLY A 262 15.18 -13.10 4.56
C GLY A 262 14.09 -13.59 3.61
N PRO A 263 13.87 -14.92 3.53
CA PRO A 263 13.08 -15.53 2.46
C PRO A 263 11.62 -15.06 2.39
N SER A 264 11.02 -14.64 3.50
CA SER A 264 9.63 -14.14 3.51
C SER A 264 9.45 -12.81 2.77
N VAL A 265 10.52 -12.07 2.51
CA VAL A 265 10.43 -10.84 1.69
C VAL A 265 9.95 -11.16 0.28
N LEU A 266 10.41 -12.27 -0.30
CA LEU A 266 9.99 -12.68 -1.65
C LEU A 266 8.52 -13.07 -1.71
N ASP A 267 7.97 -13.63 -0.63
CA ASP A 267 6.54 -13.95 -0.56
C ASP A 267 5.70 -12.65 -0.56
N LEU A 268 6.15 -11.60 0.12
CA LEU A 268 5.51 -10.27 0.11
C LEU A 268 5.71 -9.55 -1.23
N SER A 269 6.88 -9.68 -1.86
CA SER A 269 7.11 -9.19 -3.22
C SER A 269 6.20 -9.87 -4.23
N ARG A 270 5.99 -11.18 -4.10
CA ARG A 270 5.03 -11.91 -4.94
C ARG A 270 3.62 -11.36 -4.76
N HIS A 271 3.18 -11.15 -3.52
CA HIS A 271 1.87 -10.54 -3.24
C HIS A 271 1.71 -9.17 -3.92
N TYR A 272 2.73 -8.32 -3.81
CA TYR A 272 2.76 -7.03 -4.50
C TYR A 272 2.64 -7.20 -6.03
N CYS A 273 3.50 -8.03 -6.61
CA CYS A 273 3.57 -8.23 -8.06
C CYS A 273 2.27 -8.81 -8.63
N GLU A 274 1.65 -9.78 -7.96
CA GLU A 274 0.37 -10.36 -8.37
C GLU A 274 -0.71 -9.27 -8.42
N ARG A 275 -0.82 -8.46 -7.37
CA ARG A 275 -1.76 -7.32 -7.35
C ARG A 275 -1.45 -6.30 -8.44
N TRP A 276 -0.19 -5.87 -8.56
CA TRP A 276 0.23 -4.90 -9.57
C TRP A 276 -0.09 -5.35 -10.99
N ASN A 277 0.20 -6.61 -11.31
CA ASN A 277 -0.02 -7.17 -12.64
C ASN A 277 -1.49 -7.42 -12.94
N LEU A 278 -2.30 -7.79 -11.94
CA LEU A 278 -3.75 -7.88 -12.08
C LEU A 278 -4.33 -6.53 -12.51
N LEU A 279 -3.93 -5.45 -11.83
CA LEU A 279 -4.41 -4.10 -12.12
C LEU A 279 -3.93 -3.55 -13.46
N LYS A 280 -2.74 -3.97 -13.91
CA LYS A 280 -2.23 -3.62 -15.24
C LYS A 280 -3.06 -4.27 -16.36
N LYS A 281 -3.65 -5.44 -16.13
CA LYS A 281 -4.50 -6.14 -17.11
C LYS A 281 -5.94 -5.62 -17.14
N SER A 282 -6.41 -5.00 -16.06
CA SER A 282 -7.78 -4.52 -15.91
C SER A 282 -7.99 -3.07 -16.38
N LYS A 283 -6.96 -2.44 -16.96
CA LYS A 283 -6.97 -1.08 -17.52
C LYS A 283 -6.59 -1.14 -18.98
#